data_AF-A0A2E4WGK9-F1
#
_entry.id   AF-A0A2E4WGK9-F1
#
_cell.length_a   1.000
_cell.length_b   1.000
_cell.length_c   1.000
_cell.angle_alpha   90.00
_cell.angle_beta   90.00
_cell.angle_gamma   90.00
#
_symmetry.space_group_name_H-M   'P 1'
#
loop_
_entity.id
_entity.type
_entity.pdbx_description
1 polymer ?
#
loop_
_entity_poly.entity_id
_entity_poly.type
_entity_poly.pdbx_seq_one_letter_code
_entity_poly.pdbx_strand_id
1 'polypeptide(L)' 'MKHNIAVIDLFAGPGGLGEGFSKAGFKVILSIEKDPVACETLKLRHFYHQFTKSVPNIYYDVIKGYKNTIVIKKQ' A
#
# COMPACT_ATOMS: atom_id res chain seq x y z
N MET A 1 -5.08 -1.64 -20.06
CA MET A 1 -6.21 -2.60 -19.99
C MET A 1 -6.27 -3.11 -18.55
N LYS A 2 -7.46 -3.22 -17.94
CA LYS A 2 -7.58 -3.87 -16.62
C LYS A 2 -7.69 -5.38 -16.84
N HIS A 3 -6.80 -6.15 -16.22
CA HIS A 3 -6.87 -7.59 -16.23
C HIS A 3 -7.74 -8.05 -15.05
N ASN A 4 -8.74 -8.89 -15.31
CA ASN A 4 -9.59 -9.48 -14.27
C ASN A 4 -8.89 -10.61 -13.48
N ILE A 5 -7.56 -10.62 -13.45
CA ILE A 5 -6.75 -11.61 -12.76
C ILE A 5 -6.31 -11.00 -11.42
N ALA A 6 -6.69 -11.67 -10.34
CA ALA A 6 -6.27 -11.32 -9.00
C ALA A 6 -4.87 -11.88 -8.70
N VAL A 7 -4.05 -11.11 -8.00
CA VAL A 7 -2.69 -11.49 -7.63
C VAL A 7 -2.58 -11.64 -6.11
N ILE A 8 -1.97 -12.74 -5.69
CA ILE A 8 -1.50 -12.96 -4.32
C ILE A 8 0.02 -12.95 -4.37
N ASP A 9 0.63 -11.99 -3.67
CA ASP A 9 2.07 -11.79 -3.62
C ASP A 9 2.63 -12.48 -2.37
N LEU A 10 3.43 -13.54 -2.57
CA LEU A 10 4.05 -14.31 -1.50
C LEU A 10 5.51 -13.87 -1.34
N PHE A 11 5.96 -13.71 -0.09
CA PHE A 11 7.29 -13.15 0.21
C PHE A 11 7.45 -11.76 -0.39
N ALA A 12 6.42 -10.94 -0.21
CA ALA A 12 6.25 -9.67 -0.91
C ALA A 12 7.39 -8.67 -0.63
N GLY A 13 8.12 -8.86 0.48
CA GLY A 13 9.11 -7.91 0.96
C GLY A 13 8.48 -6.52 1.05
N PRO A 14 9.15 -5.45 0.60
CA PRO A 14 8.57 -4.10 0.61
C PRO A 14 7.52 -3.86 -0.50
N GLY A 15 7.16 -4.87 -1.31
CA GLY A 15 6.06 -4.79 -2.29
C GLY A 15 6.44 -4.46 -3.73
N GLY A 16 7.71 -4.58 -4.12
CA GLY A 16 8.17 -4.22 -5.48
C GLY A 16 7.48 -5.01 -6.59
N LEU A 17 7.23 -6.30 -6.38
CA LEU A 17 6.53 -7.15 -7.35
C LEU A 17 5.05 -6.78 -7.47
N GLY A 18 4.35 -6.59 -6.35
CA GLY A 18 2.97 -6.12 -6.33
C GLY A 18 2.75 -4.75 -7.02
N GLU A 19 3.70 -3.83 -6.89
CA GLU A 19 3.69 -2.56 -7.64
C GLU A 19 3.79 -2.78 -9.16
N GLY A 20 4.65 -3.70 -9.58
CA GLY A 20 4.77 -4.09 -10.98
C GLY A 20 3.46 -4.64 -11.54
N PHE A 21 2.81 -5.56 -10.82
CA PHE A 21 1.50 -6.11 -11.20
C PHE A 21 0.42 -5.03 -11.28
N SER A 22 0.38 -4.12 -10.31
CA SER A 22 -0.58 -3.00 -10.30
C SER A 22 -0.41 -2.10 -11.52
N LYS A 23 0.84 -1.76 -11.87
CA LYS A 23 1.16 -0.96 -13.08
C LYS A 23 0.83 -1.71 -14.38
N ALA A 24 0.96 -3.03 -14.38
CA ALA A 24 0.56 -3.87 -15.50
C ALA A 24 -0.97 -4.07 -15.61
N GLY A 25 -1.76 -3.48 -14.69
CA GLY A 25 -3.23 -3.51 -14.74
C GLY A 25 -3.87 -4.71 -14.04
N PHE A 26 -3.10 -5.45 -13.24
CA PHE A 26 -3.61 -6.52 -12.38
C PHE A 26 -4.06 -5.97 -11.03
N LYS A 27 -4.94 -6.71 -10.34
CA LYS A 27 -5.39 -6.37 -8.99
C LYS A 27 -4.66 -7.22 -7.95
N VAL A 28 -3.69 -6.64 -7.25
CA VAL A 28 -3.10 -7.27 -6.07
C VAL A 28 -4.11 -7.23 -4.93
N ILE A 29 -4.53 -8.40 -4.47
CA ILE A 29 -5.56 -8.53 -3.42
C ILE A 29 -4.99 -8.89 -2.05
N LEU A 30 -3.80 -9.47 -2.02
CA LEU A 30 -3.12 -9.89 -0.80
C LEU A 30 -1.61 -9.92 -1.01
N SER A 31 -0.87 -9.40 -0.02
CA SER A 31 0.58 -9.54 0.08
C SER A 31 0.90 -10.21 1.42
N ILE A 32 1.68 -11.28 1.39
CA ILE A 32 2.12 -12.04 2.56
C ILE A 32 3.61 -11.81 2.76
N GLU A 33 3.97 -11.31 3.94
CA GLU A 33 5.35 -11.00 4.34
C GLU A 33 5.54 -11.29 5.83
N LYS A 34 6.74 -11.73 6.21
CA LYS A 34 7.11 -12.06 7.59
C LYS A 34 7.81 -10.89 8.29
N ASP A 35 8.64 -10.14 7.56
CA ASP A 35 9.38 -9.02 8.13
C ASP A 35 8.43 -7.85 8.49
N PRO A 36 8.34 -7.45 9.77
CA PRO A 36 7.40 -6.40 10.19
C PRO A 36 7.64 -5.05 9.52
N VAL A 37 8.90 -4.69 9.22
CA VAL A 37 9.25 -3.41 8.59
C VAL A 37 8.77 -3.39 7.13
N ALA A 38 8.96 -4.49 6.42
CA ALA A 38 8.41 -4.71 5.09
C ALA A 38 6.87 -4.69 5.10
N CYS A 39 6.23 -5.31 6.10
CA CYS A 39 4.77 -5.24 6.28
C CYS A 39 4.27 -3.79 6.46
N GLU A 40 4.95 -2.96 7.25
CA GLU A 40 4.58 -1.54 7.38
C GLU A 40 4.72 -0.79 6.04
N THR A 41 5.75 -1.11 5.26
CA THR A 41 5.91 -0.55 3.91
C THR A 41 4.75 -0.97 2.99
N LEU A 42 4.35 -2.24 3.02
CA LEU A 42 3.20 -2.75 2.26
C LEU A 42 1.90 -2.06 2.65
N LYS A 43 1.65 -1.86 3.96
CA LYS A 43 0.45 -1.16 4.45
C LYS A 43 0.41 0.30 3.99
N LEU A 44 1.53 1.01 4.10
CA LEU A 44 1.63 2.41 3.67
C LEU A 44 1.39 2.54 2.16
N ARG A 45 1.98 1.66 1.35
CA ARG A 45 1.74 1.60 -0.10
C ARG A 45 0.30 1.25 -0.44
N HIS A 46 -0.28 0.26 0.23
CA HIS A 46 -1.68 -0.10 0.03
C HIS A 46 -2.61 1.10 0.31
N PHE A 47 -2.33 1.86 1.37
CA PHE A 47 -3.05 3.10 1.68
C PHE A 47 -2.87 4.17 0.60
N TYR A 48 -1.66 4.35 0.06
CA TYR A 48 -1.39 5.26 -1.06
C TYR A 48 -2.27 4.95 -2.28
N HIS A 49 -2.41 3.67 -2.64
CA HIS A 49 -3.23 3.24 -3.78
C HIS A 49 -4.74 3.42 -3.60
N GLN A 50 -5.22 3.74 -2.39
CA GLN A 50 -6.63 4.11 -2.17
C GLN A 50 -6.96 5.50 -2.73
N PHE A 51 -5.95 6.33 -3.01
CA PHE A 51 -6.14 7.68 -3.54
C PHE A 51 -6.14 7.67 -5.08
N THR A 52 -7.25 8.08 -5.69
CA THR A 52 -7.42 8.07 -7.15
C THR A 52 -7.22 9.45 -7.81
N LYS A 53 -7.18 10.52 -7.01
CA LYS A 53 -7.05 11.91 -7.50
C LYS A 53 -5.81 12.58 -6.93
N SER A 54 -5.83 12.83 -5.63
CA SER A 54 -4.74 13.47 -4.91
C SER A 54 -4.49 12.73 -3.60
N VAL A 55 -3.21 12.63 -3.23
CA VAL A 55 -2.78 12.03 -1.98
C VAL A 55 -2.79 13.12 -0.92
N PRO A 56 -3.48 12.97 0.22
CA PRO A 56 -3.57 14.01 1.23
C PRO A 56 -2.20 14.29 1.89
N ASN A 57 -1.94 15.53 2.29
CA ASN A 57 -0.65 15.94 2.90
C ASN A 57 -0.25 15.09 4.11
N ILE A 58 -1.23 14.60 4.88
CA ILE A 58 -1.01 13.72 6.04
C ILE A 58 -0.20 12.47 5.69
N TYR A 59 -0.33 11.94 4.47
CA TYR A 59 0.47 10.81 4.00
C TYR A 59 1.96 11.15 3.98
N TYR A 60 2.30 12.33 3.46
CA TYR A 60 3.67 12.81 3.41
C TYR A 60 4.21 13.17 4.80
N ASP A 61 3.34 13.64 5.70
CA ASP A 61 3.71 13.89 7.09
C ASP A 61 4.10 12.59 7.81
N VAL A 62 3.33 11.51 7.58
CA VAL A 62 3.64 10.16 8.10
C VAL A 62 4.99 9.67 7.58
N ILE A 63 5.27 9.83 6.27
CA ILE A 63 6.57 9.44 5.68
C ILE A 63 7.75 10.22 6.29
N LYS A 64 7.56 11.52 6.54
CA LYS A 64 8.58 12.38 7.15
C LYS A 64 8.79 12.12 8.64
N GLY A 65 7.99 11.24 9.24
CA GLY A 65 8.05 10.92 10.67
C GLY A 65 7.43 12.00 11.55
N TYR A 66 6.60 12.89 10.99
CA TYR A 66 5.85 13.84 11.81
C TYR A 66 4.76 13.10 12.59
N LYS A 67 4.81 13.18 13.92
CA LYS A 67 3.80 12.62 14.80
C LYS A 67 2.55 13.50 14.80
N ASN A 68 1.74 13.39 13.76
CA ASN A 68 0.38 13.90 13.81
C ASN A 68 -0.48 12.84 14.52
N THR A 69 -1.00 13.15 15.71
CA THR A 69 -1.94 12.28 16.43
C THR A 69 -3.23 12.19 15.62
N ILE A 70 -3.36 11.15 14.79
CA ILE A 70 -4.60 10.89 14.07
C ILE A 70 -5.51 10.08 14.98
N VAL A 71 -6.51 10.74 15.60
CA VAL A 71 -7.68 10.03 16.11
C VAL A 71 -8.53 9.67 14.90
N ILE A 72 -8.30 8.48 14.32
CA ILE A 72 -9.27 7.93 13.38
C ILE A 72 -10.49 7.56 14.20
N LYS A 73 -11.51 8.44 14.21
CA LYS A 73 -12.84 8.07 14.71
C LYS A 73 -13.34 6.95 13.82
N LYS A 74 -13.33 5.73 14.36
CA LYS A 74 -14.08 4.59 13.82
C LYS A 74 -15.54 5.04 13.75
N GLN A 75 -16.09 5.10 12.54
CA GLN A 75 -17.53 5.22 12.33
C GLN A 75 -18.16 3.83 12.45
#